data_AF-A0A1R1BM55-F1
#
_entry.id   AF-A0A1R1BM55-F1
#
_cell.length_a   1.000
_cell.length_b   1.000
_cell.length_c   1.000
_cell.angle_alpha   90.00
_cell.angle_beta   90.00
_cell.angle_gamma   90.00
#
_symmetry.space_group_name_H-M   'P 1'
#
loop_
_entity.id
_entity.type
_entity.pdbx_description
1 polymer ?
#
loop_
_entity_poly.entity_id
_entity_poly.type
_entity_poly.pdbx_seq_one_letter_code
_entity_poly.pdbx_strand_id
1 'polypeptide(L)'
;MGYELNITRAKYTFEAKENPITLEEWKNYISNDVDLKLQVEDDISQTLPNGNVLSMKSGEGMASWDYNGETVFLRYSRGLILAPFHPYGDEPQYIEKLKSISNKLNARLLGDEQEEY
;
A
#
# COMPACT_ATOMS: atom_id res chain seq x y z
N MET A 1 5.46 -3.32 15.79
CA MET A 1 4.09 -2.84 15.57
C MET A 1 4.25 -1.46 14.96
N GLY A 2 4.24 -1.38 13.64
CA GLY A 2 4.32 -0.12 12.92
C GLY A 2 2.90 0.36 12.62
N TYR A 3 2.69 1.67 12.65
CA TYR A 3 1.44 2.28 12.24
C TYR A 3 1.23 2.01 10.75
N GLU A 4 0.01 1.68 10.34
CA GLU A 4 -0.35 1.43 8.93
C GLU A 4 -1.40 2.46 8.47
N LEU A 5 -1.35 2.80 7.18
CA LEU A 5 -2.41 3.52 6.49
C LEU A 5 -3.22 2.56 5.64
N ASN A 6 -4.52 2.81 5.58
CA ASN A 6 -5.51 1.93 5.01
C ASN A 6 -6.24 2.67 3.87
N ILE A 7 -6.12 2.17 2.64
CA ILE A 7 -6.94 2.65 1.52
C ILE A 7 -8.18 1.75 1.41
N THR A 8 -9.36 2.30 1.70
CA THR A 8 -10.64 1.57 1.71
C THR A 8 -11.80 2.43 1.25
N ARG A 9 -12.81 1.83 0.60
CA ARG A 9 -14.07 2.53 0.25
C ARG A 9 -15.06 2.58 1.41
N ALA A 10 -14.87 1.74 2.41
CA ALA A 10 -15.75 1.68 3.56
C ALA A 10 -15.51 2.88 4.49
N LYS A 11 -16.49 3.14 5.36
CA LYS A 11 -16.36 4.19 6.38
C LYS A 11 -15.31 3.82 7.42
N TYR A 12 -15.26 2.53 7.79
CA TYR A 12 -14.28 1.97 8.70
C TYR A 12 -13.54 0.79 8.07
N THR A 13 -12.29 0.57 8.48
CA THR A 13 -11.43 -0.50 7.90
C THR A 13 -12.01 -1.90 8.10
N PHE A 14 -12.70 -2.15 9.21
CA PHE A 14 -13.35 -3.45 9.48
C PHE A 14 -14.54 -3.75 8.55
N GLU A 15 -15.13 -2.74 7.92
CA GLU A 15 -16.23 -2.83 6.96
C GLU A 15 -15.75 -2.95 5.51
N ALA A 16 -14.42 -2.98 5.26
CA ALA A 16 -13.85 -3.00 3.90
C ALA A 16 -14.37 -4.16 3.02
N LYS A 17 -14.91 -5.22 3.62
CA LYS A 17 -15.51 -6.35 2.91
C LYS A 17 -16.87 -6.04 2.28
N GLU A 18 -17.59 -5.02 2.75
CA GLU A 18 -18.92 -4.68 2.24
C GLU A 18 -18.85 -3.96 0.90
N ASN A 19 -17.81 -3.15 0.69
CA ASN A 19 -17.54 -2.47 -0.56
C ASN A 19 -16.03 -2.56 -0.88
N PRO A 20 -15.53 -3.75 -1.28
CA PRO A 20 -14.10 -3.99 -1.40
C PRO A 20 -13.53 -3.31 -2.65
N ILE A 21 -12.27 -2.87 -2.54
CA ILE A 21 -11.40 -2.71 -3.71
C ILE A 21 -11.07 -4.13 -4.16
N THR A 22 -11.41 -4.50 -5.39
CA THR A 22 -11.15 -5.87 -5.84
C THR A 22 -9.67 -6.05 -6.19
N LEU A 23 -9.16 -7.28 -6.09
CA LEU A 23 -7.78 -7.58 -6.48
C LEU A 23 -7.51 -7.26 -7.95
N GLU A 24 -8.47 -7.55 -8.83
CA GLU A 24 -8.36 -7.26 -10.27
C GLU A 24 -8.31 -5.75 -10.52
N GLU A 25 -9.17 -4.99 -9.85
CA GLU A 25 -9.16 -3.53 -9.93
C GLU A 25 -7.82 -2.97 -9.46
N TRP A 26 -7.29 -3.48 -8.34
CA TRP A 26 -5.99 -3.07 -7.83
C TRP A 26 -4.85 -3.41 -8.79
N LYS A 27 -4.82 -4.63 -9.35
CA LYS A 27 -3.81 -5.03 -10.36
C LYS A 27 -3.90 -4.17 -11.62
N ASN A 28 -5.12 -3.84 -12.06
CA ASN A 28 -5.33 -2.95 -13.20
C ASN A 28 -4.82 -1.54 -12.89
N TYR A 29 -5.07 -1.01 -11.68
CA TYR A 29 -4.53 0.28 -11.26
C TYR A 29 -3.00 0.29 -11.29
N ILE A 30 -2.35 -0.69 -10.66
CA ILE A 30 -0.88 -0.81 -10.65
C ILE A 30 -0.32 -0.82 -12.07
N SER A 31 -0.94 -1.58 -12.97
CA SER A 31 -0.47 -1.72 -14.35
C SER A 31 -0.54 -0.41 -15.16
N ASN A 32 -1.32 0.58 -14.70
CA ASN A 32 -1.48 1.88 -15.34
C ASN A 32 -0.74 3.02 -14.60
N ASP A 33 -0.15 2.76 -13.43
CA ASP A 33 0.63 3.73 -12.66
C ASP A 33 2.12 3.56 -13.00
N VAL A 34 2.79 4.66 -13.38
CA VAL A 34 4.18 4.62 -13.84
C VAL A 34 5.19 4.34 -12.72
N ASP A 35 4.82 4.64 -11.46
CA ASP A 35 5.72 4.50 -10.31
C ASP A 35 5.53 3.16 -9.61
N LEU A 36 4.34 2.56 -9.71
CA LEU A 36 4.03 1.29 -9.07
C LEU A 36 4.48 0.10 -9.91
N LYS A 37 5.04 -0.89 -9.23
CA LYS A 37 5.45 -2.17 -9.80
C LYS A 37 4.70 -3.29 -9.08
N LEU A 38 3.99 -4.12 -9.83
CA LEU A 38 3.37 -5.32 -9.28
C LEU A 38 4.46 -6.34 -8.95
N GLN A 39 4.48 -6.82 -7.72
CA GLN A 39 5.44 -7.82 -7.28
C GLN A 39 4.87 -9.21 -7.54
N VAL A 40 5.34 -9.84 -8.63
CA VAL A 40 4.85 -11.14 -9.12
C VAL A 40 5.68 -12.33 -8.64
N GLU A 41 6.85 -12.11 -8.05
CA GLU A 41 7.71 -13.17 -7.52
C GLU A 41 7.17 -13.71 -6.19
N ASP A 42 7.21 -15.03 -5.96
CA ASP A 42 6.70 -15.64 -4.71
C ASP A 42 7.43 -15.13 -3.45
N ASP A 43 8.69 -14.74 -3.59
CA ASP A 43 9.54 -14.19 -2.54
C ASP A 43 10.16 -12.87 -3.01
N ILE A 44 9.92 -11.79 -2.26
CA ILE A 44 10.57 -10.50 -2.46
C ILE A 44 11.71 -10.42 -1.46
N SER A 45 12.93 -10.25 -1.96
CA SER A 45 14.11 -10.01 -1.13
C SER A 45 14.61 -8.58 -1.27
N GLN A 46 14.72 -7.86 -0.16
CA GLN A 46 15.35 -6.54 -0.09
C GLN A 46 16.60 -6.62 0.78
N THR A 47 17.75 -6.24 0.22
CA THR A 47 18.99 -6.09 1.00
C THR A 47 18.99 -4.73 1.69
N LEU A 48 19.02 -4.74 3.02
CA LEU A 48 19.12 -3.55 3.85
C LEU A 48 20.55 -2.98 3.82
N PRO A 49 20.76 -1.68 4.15
CA PRO A 49 22.09 -1.06 4.19
C PRO A 49 23.09 -1.74 5.14
N ASN A 50 22.61 -2.50 6.13
CA ASN A 50 23.43 -3.28 7.05
C ASN A 50 23.84 -4.67 6.51
N GLY A 51 23.50 -4.99 5.26
CA GLY A 51 23.80 -6.27 4.61
C GLY A 51 22.80 -7.39 4.91
N ASN A 52 21.80 -7.16 5.77
CA ASN A 52 20.74 -8.14 6.01
C ASN A 52 19.80 -8.23 4.82
N VAL A 53 19.37 -9.44 4.47
CA VAL A 53 18.36 -9.67 3.44
C VAL A 53 17.01 -9.90 4.12
N LEU A 54 16.08 -9.00 3.87
CA LEU A 54 14.70 -9.11 4.29
C LEU A 54 13.94 -9.84 3.19
N SER A 55 13.56 -11.10 3.45
CA SER A 55 12.71 -11.87 2.55
C SER A 55 11.27 -11.83 3.06
N MET A 56 10.34 -11.47 2.19
CA MET A 56 8.91 -11.52 2.45
C MET A 56 8.22 -12.28 1.32
N LYS A 57 7.26 -13.13 1.68
CA LYS A 57 6.41 -13.75 0.67
C LYS A 57 5.60 -12.66 -0.01
N SER A 58 5.65 -12.60 -1.33
CA SER A 58 4.76 -11.70 -2.07
C SER A 58 3.35 -12.24 -1.95
N GLY A 59 2.47 -11.46 -1.32
CA GLY A 59 1.04 -11.74 -1.36
C GLY A 59 0.47 -11.33 -2.72
N GLU A 60 -0.65 -11.93 -3.10
CA GLU A 60 -1.37 -11.48 -4.30
C GLU A 60 -1.72 -9.98 -4.20
N GLY A 61 -1.31 -9.20 -5.19
CA GLY A 61 -1.54 -7.76 -5.21
C GLY A 61 -0.56 -6.97 -4.34
N MET A 62 0.58 -7.54 -3.97
CA MET A 62 1.70 -6.75 -3.47
C MET A 62 2.20 -5.81 -4.58
N ALA A 63 2.29 -4.53 -4.27
CA ALA A 63 2.91 -3.54 -5.14
C ALA A 63 4.09 -2.91 -4.44
N SER A 64 5.03 -2.38 -5.20
CA SER A 64 6.07 -1.53 -4.66
C SER A 64 6.22 -0.25 -5.46
N TRP A 65 6.74 0.80 -4.84
CA TRP A 65 7.25 1.96 -5.55
C TRP A 65 8.57 2.40 -4.92
N ASP A 66 9.39 3.12 -5.70
CA ASP A 66 10.66 3.66 -5.22
C ASP A 66 10.44 5.09 -4.69
N TYR A 67 10.76 5.33 -3.42
CA TYR A 67 10.58 6.62 -2.73
C TYR A 67 11.85 7.00 -1.98
N ASN A 68 12.44 8.15 -2.30
CA ASN A 68 13.67 8.64 -1.67
C ASN A 68 14.83 7.61 -1.63
N GLY A 69 14.89 6.72 -2.62
CA GLY A 69 15.91 5.66 -2.70
C GLY A 69 15.59 4.40 -1.90
N GLU A 70 14.40 4.33 -1.28
CA GLU A 70 13.88 3.17 -0.58
C GLU A 70 12.69 2.57 -1.32
N THR A 71 12.54 1.24 -1.25
CA THR A 71 11.38 0.56 -1.82
C THR A 71 10.26 0.49 -0.80
N VAL A 72 9.15 1.15 -1.08
CA VAL A 72 7.92 1.08 -0.30
C VAL A 72 7.09 -0.08 -0.81
N PHE A 73 6.56 -0.90 0.10
CA PHE A 73 5.64 -1.99 -0.25
C PHE A 73 4.21 -1.65 0.18
N LEU A 74 3.28 -1.85 -0.75
CA LEU A 74 1.84 -1.81 -0.52
C LEU A 74 1.29 -3.23 -0.56
N ARG A 75 0.52 -3.60 0.47
CA ARG A 75 -0.06 -4.93 0.57
C ARG A 75 -1.57 -4.87 0.38
N TYR A 76 -2.07 -5.59 -0.61
CA TYR A 76 -3.50 -5.86 -0.71
C TYR A 76 -3.93 -6.87 0.37
N SER A 77 -5.03 -6.57 1.08
CA SER A 77 -5.59 -7.47 2.08
C SER A 77 -7.08 -7.23 2.25
N ARG A 78 -7.90 -8.28 2.12
CA ARG A 78 -9.34 -8.27 2.47
C ARG A 78 -10.15 -7.10 1.88
N GLY A 79 -9.82 -6.66 0.67
CA GLY A 79 -10.54 -5.58 -0.02
C GLY A 79 -10.05 -4.16 0.30
N LEU A 80 -8.91 -4.02 0.98
CA LEU A 80 -8.22 -2.76 1.21
C LEU A 80 -6.73 -2.87 0.86
N ILE A 81 -6.06 -1.73 0.77
CA ILE A 81 -4.60 -1.65 0.56
C ILE A 81 -3.96 -1.10 1.83
N LEU A 82 -2.95 -1.79 2.32
CA LEU A 82 -2.16 -1.42 3.50
C LEU A 82 -0.84 -0.80 3.05
N ALA A 83 -0.54 0.38 3.59
CA ALA A 83 0.71 1.09 3.36
C ALA A 83 1.41 1.33 4.71
N PRO A 84 2.73 1.15 4.82
CA PRO A 84 3.45 1.43 6.06
C PRO A 84 3.40 2.93 6.34
N PHE A 85 3.00 3.34 7.55
CA PHE A 85 3.12 4.75 7.91
C PHE A 85 4.58 5.09 8.21
N HIS A 86 5.23 4.40 9.14
CA HIS A 86 6.63 4.69 9.45
C HIS A 86 7.60 3.98 8.48
N PRO A 87 8.70 4.62 8.04
CA PRO A 87 9.18 5.97 8.39
C PRO A 87 8.59 7.15 7.59
N TYR A 88 7.72 6.90 6.62
CA TYR A 88 7.34 7.88 5.58
C TYR A 88 6.13 8.77 5.89
N GLY A 89 5.37 8.47 6.94
CA GLY A 89 4.02 8.99 7.18
C GLY A 89 3.98 10.47 7.56
N ASP A 90 5.11 11.00 8.02
CA ASP A 90 5.30 12.43 8.27
C ASP A 90 5.77 13.19 7.01
N GLU A 91 6.05 12.48 5.91
CA GLU A 91 6.50 13.07 4.64
C GLU A 91 5.29 13.43 3.75
N PRO A 92 5.08 14.71 3.41
CA PRO A 92 3.89 15.13 2.66
C PRO A 92 3.73 14.44 1.30
N GLN A 93 4.84 14.20 0.59
CA GLN A 93 4.82 13.57 -0.74
C GLN A 93 4.38 12.10 -0.68
N TYR A 94 4.74 11.39 0.40
CA TYR A 94 4.30 10.02 0.64
C TYR A 94 2.77 9.97 0.82
N ILE A 95 2.25 10.83 1.69
CA ILE A 95 0.81 10.95 1.93
C ILE A 95 0.07 11.42 0.68
N GLU A 96 0.61 12.35 -0.09
CA GLU A 96 0.03 12.80 -1.36
C GLU A 96 -0.05 11.68 -2.40
N LYS A 97 0.97 10.82 -2.53
CA LYS A 97 0.91 9.63 -3.40
C LYS A 97 -0.21 8.70 -2.96
N LEU A 98 -0.34 8.41 -1.67
CA LEU A 98 -1.42 7.58 -1.13
C LEU A 98 -2.82 8.19 -1.36
N LYS A 99 -2.97 9.50 -1.17
CA LYS A 99 -4.19 10.25 -1.50
C LYS A 99 -4.53 10.18 -2.98
N SER A 100 -3.53 10.28 -3.85
CA SER A 100 -3.74 10.13 -5.28
C SER A 100 -4.27 8.74 -5.62
N ILE A 101 -3.67 7.69 -5.04
CA ILE A 101 -4.13 6.31 -5.21
C ILE A 101 -5.58 6.16 -4.70
N SER A 102 -5.88 6.64 -3.49
CA SER A 102 -7.23 6.54 -2.91
C SER A 102 -8.26 7.27 -3.79
N ASN A 103 -7.96 8.48 -4.27
CA ASN A 103 -8.84 9.22 -5.17
C ASN A 103 -9.09 8.49 -6.49
N LYS A 104 -8.06 7.87 -7.09
CA LYS A 104 -8.21 7.10 -8.33
C LYS A 104 -9.05 5.84 -8.16
N LEU A 105 -9.02 5.24 -6.99
CA LEU A 105 -9.83 4.08 -6.63
C LEU A 105 -11.21 4.45 -6.05
N ASN A 106 -11.54 5.75 -5.99
CA ASN A 106 -12.74 6.27 -5.32
C ASN A 106 -12.87 5.74 -3.88
N ALA A 107 -11.77 5.81 -3.15
CA ALA A 107 -11.57 5.29 -1.80
C ALA A 107 -11.04 6.39 -0.87
N ARG A 108 -11.02 6.09 0.43
CA ARG A 108 -10.52 6.94 1.52
C ARG A 108 -9.15 6.46 1.98
N LEU A 109 -8.37 7.38 2.56
CA LEU A 109 -7.12 7.07 3.25
C LEU A 109 -7.34 7.23 4.75
N LEU A 110 -7.28 6.12 5.48
CA LEU A 110 -7.54 6.07 6.93
C LEU A 110 -6.30 5.63 7.69
N GLY A 111 -6.01 6.27 8.83
CA GLY A 111 -5.07 5.73 9.81
C GLY A 111 -5.67 4.58 10.63
N ASP A 112 -4.86 4.01 11.51
CA ASP A 112 -5.29 2.91 12.37
C ASP A 112 -6.40 3.34 13.34
N GLU A 113 -6.39 4.60 13.79
CA GLU A 113 -7.43 5.19 14.64
C GLU A 113 -8.69 5.65 13.86
N GLN A 114 -8.78 5.30 12.57
CA GLN A 114 -9.87 5.65 11.65
C GLN A 114 -9.96 7.16 11.35
N GLU A 115 -8.91 7.91 11.63
CA GLU A 115 -8.75 9.29 11.20
C GLU A 115 -8.49 9.35 9.68
N GLU A 116 -9.15 10.29 9.01
CA GLU A 116 -9.04 10.47 7.56
C GLU A 116 -7.91 11.46 7.24
N TYR A 117 -7.07 11.10 6.27
CA TYR A 117 -5.92 11.90 5.83
C TYR A 117 -6.22 12.70 4.58
#